data_AF-A0A2C9K1D0-F1
#
_entry.id   AF-A0A2C9K1D0-F1
#
_cell.length_a   1.000
_cell.length_b   1.000
_cell.length_c   1.000
_cell.angle_alpha   90.00
_cell.angle_beta   90.00
_cell.angle_gamma   90.00
#
_symmetry.space_group_name_H-M   'P 1'
#
loop_
_entity.id
_entity.type
_entity.pdbx_description
1 polymer ?
#
loop_
_entity_poly.entity_id
_entity_poly.type
_entity_poly.pdbx_seq_one_letter_code
_entity_poly.pdbx_strand_id
1 'polypeptide(L)'
;LLDNNGTRNCTPRSVHNFPPNFMSFDETRDGGVVVHIFIAIYMFAALAVVCDDYFVPSLEHICEDLGLQADVAGATFMAAGSSAPEFMTSVVGVFFAESDVGVGTIVGSAVFNILFIIGVCGVFAGMVVELTWYPLVRDTLFYLLSVLALFLVIRDQSVEWLVFTEDDLSKI
;
A
#
# COMPACT_ATOMS: atom_id res chain seq x y z
N LEU A 1 23.64 -20.26 -4.93
CA LEU A 1 24.13 -20.68 -6.27
C LEU A 1 25.45 -19.93 -6.51
N LEU A 2 26.58 -20.62 -6.45
CA LEU A 2 27.89 -20.04 -6.77
C LEU A 2 28.09 -20.15 -8.27
N ASP A 3 28.44 -19.04 -8.93
CA ASP A 3 28.86 -19.07 -10.33
C ASP A 3 30.24 -19.72 -10.45
N ASN A 4 30.55 -20.25 -11.65
CA ASN A 4 31.71 -21.08 -11.98
C ASN A 4 33.08 -20.36 -11.90
N ASN A 5 33.15 -19.23 -11.17
CA ASN A 5 34.33 -18.39 -10.99
C ASN A 5 34.53 -17.95 -9.51
N GLY A 6 33.84 -18.59 -8.56
CA GLY A 6 34.02 -18.33 -7.11
C GLY A 6 33.44 -17.00 -6.62
N THR A 7 32.85 -16.19 -7.49
CA THR A 7 32.14 -14.97 -7.12
C THR A 7 30.68 -15.28 -6.74
N ARG A 8 30.24 -14.73 -5.60
CA ARG A 8 28.84 -14.80 -5.19
C ARG A 8 28.01 -14.07 -6.24
N ASN A 9 27.04 -14.76 -6.83
CA ASN A 9 26.02 -14.13 -7.66
C ASN A 9 25.14 -13.28 -6.73
N CYS A 10 25.58 -12.05 -6.49
CA CYS A 10 24.93 -11.10 -5.60
C CYS A 10 24.06 -10.18 -6.44
N THR A 11 22.74 -10.32 -6.31
CA THR A 11 21.81 -9.30 -6.76
C THR A 11 22.20 -7.96 -6.12
N PRO A 12 22.31 -6.86 -6.88
CA PRO A 12 22.62 -5.56 -6.32
C PRO A 12 21.58 -5.17 -5.26
N ARG A 13 22.02 -4.47 -4.21
CA ARG A 13 21.10 -3.99 -3.16
C ARG A 13 20.18 -2.92 -3.75
N SER A 14 18.88 -3.06 -3.51
CA SER A 14 17.82 -2.13 -3.93
C SER A 14 17.99 -0.69 -3.42
N VAL A 15 18.87 -0.47 -2.45
CA VAL A 15 19.20 0.88 -1.94
C VAL A 15 19.83 1.80 -3.00
N HIS A 16 20.45 1.27 -4.05
CA HIS A 16 21.00 2.08 -5.15
C HIS A 16 19.90 2.62 -6.09
N ASN A 17 18.69 2.06 -6.06
CA ASN A 17 17.61 2.50 -6.94
C ASN A 17 16.88 3.75 -6.40
N PHE A 18 17.11 4.09 -5.13
CA PHE A 18 16.55 5.31 -4.55
C PHE A 18 17.39 6.54 -4.91
N PRO A 19 16.75 7.72 -5.12
CA PRO A 19 17.48 8.96 -5.35
C PRO A 19 18.49 9.23 -4.23
N PRO A 20 19.64 9.86 -4.53
CA PRO A 20 20.67 10.10 -3.54
C PRO A 20 20.13 10.93 -2.37
N ASN A 21 20.41 10.46 -1.14
CA ASN A 21 19.99 11.14 0.07
C ASN A 21 20.59 12.55 0.13
N PHE A 22 19.82 13.49 0.69
CA PHE A 22 20.27 14.86 0.91
C PHE A 22 21.46 14.97 1.89
N MET A 23 21.61 14.01 2.82
CA MET A 23 22.72 13.90 3.76
C MET A 23 23.58 12.67 3.48
N SER A 24 24.91 12.82 3.57
CA SER A 24 25.88 11.72 3.46
C SER A 24 25.80 10.77 4.67
N PHE A 25 26.18 9.51 4.48
CA PHE A 25 26.26 8.50 5.55
C PHE A 25 27.17 8.93 6.71
N ASP A 26 28.25 9.68 6.42
CA ASP A 26 29.16 10.19 7.44
C ASP A 26 28.50 11.28 8.31
N GLU A 27 27.65 12.12 7.71
CA GLU A 27 26.93 13.20 8.40
C GLU A 27 25.73 12.68 9.21
N THR A 28 25.12 11.59 8.74
CA THR A 28 24.08 10.86 9.48
C THR A 28 24.67 10.23 10.75
N ARG A 29 25.90 9.73 10.68
CA ARG A 29 26.59 9.04 11.78
C ARG A 29 27.09 9.99 12.87
N ASP A 30 27.31 11.27 12.54
CA ASP A 30 27.73 12.34 13.46
C ASP A 30 26.54 13.16 14.04
N GLY A 31 25.36 12.53 14.14
CA GLY A 31 24.16 13.12 14.77
C GLY A 31 23.03 13.49 13.81
N GLY A 32 23.24 13.40 12.48
CA GLY A 32 22.21 13.69 11.48
C GLY A 32 20.96 12.78 11.54
N VAL A 33 21.04 11.61 12.19
CA VAL A 33 19.87 10.74 12.46
C VAL A 33 18.77 11.51 13.22
N VAL A 34 19.14 12.36 14.18
CA VAL A 34 18.17 13.09 15.00
C VAL A 34 17.36 14.05 14.13
N VAL A 35 18.01 14.75 13.20
CA VAL A 35 17.36 15.66 12.25
C VAL A 35 16.41 14.89 11.33
N HIS A 36 16.83 13.72 10.84
CA HIS A 36 15.96 12.86 10.03
C HIS A 36 14.71 12.40 10.78
N ILE A 37 14.83 12.04 12.06
CA ILE A 37 13.69 11.67 12.90
C ILE A 37 12.72 12.84 13.06
N PHE A 38 13.22 14.06 13.33
CA PHE A 38 12.38 15.24 13.44
C PHE A 38 11.66 15.58 12.13
N ILE A 39 12.36 15.50 11.00
CA ILE A 39 11.75 15.72 9.68
C ILE A 39 10.68 14.66 9.41
N ALA A 40 10.96 13.39 9.70
CA ALA A 40 9.98 12.31 9.51
C ALA A 40 8.71 12.52 10.35
N ILE A 41 8.87 12.88 11.63
CA ILE A 41 7.73 13.18 12.52
C ILE A 41 6.94 14.39 12.00
N TYR A 42 7.63 15.46 11.58
CA TYR A 42 7.00 16.64 11.03
C TYR A 42 6.20 16.33 9.76
N MET A 43 6.79 15.59 8.82
CA MET A 43 6.12 15.19 7.58
C MET A 43 4.92 14.28 7.85
N PHE A 44 5.03 13.35 8.80
CA PHE A 44 3.92 12.49 9.20
C PHE A 44 2.77 13.30 9.81
N ALA A 45 3.08 14.23 10.72
CA ALA A 45 2.06 15.11 11.32
C ALA A 45 1.40 16.02 10.27
N ALA A 46 2.19 16.60 9.35
CA ALA A 46 1.66 17.42 8.28
C ALA A 46 0.72 16.62 7.35
N LEU A 47 1.07 15.39 7.01
CA LEU A 47 0.22 14.52 6.20
C LEU A 47 -1.09 14.17 6.93
N ALA A 48 -1.02 13.85 8.23
CA ALA A 48 -2.21 13.59 9.04
C ALA A 48 -3.16 14.80 9.05
N VAL A 49 -2.64 16.01 9.28
CA VAL A 49 -3.44 17.26 9.25
C VAL A 49 -4.05 17.50 7.86
N VAL A 50 -3.29 17.29 6.78
CA VAL A 50 -3.81 17.44 5.41
C VAL A 50 -4.91 16.43 5.10
N CYS A 51 -4.76 15.18 5.58
CA CYS A 51 -5.75 14.15 5.41
C CYS A 51 -7.05 14.47 6.17
N ASP A 52 -6.95 14.83 7.44
CA ASP A 52 -8.11 15.04 8.31
C ASP A 52 -8.81 16.38 8.03
N ASP A 53 -8.07 17.48 7.93
CA ASP A 53 -8.66 18.82 7.87
C ASP A 53 -9.02 19.26 6.43
N TYR A 54 -8.40 18.66 5.40
CA TYR A 54 -8.61 19.10 4.01
C TYR A 54 -9.16 17.99 3.11
N PHE A 55 -8.56 16.80 3.14
CA PHE A 55 -8.92 15.74 2.21
C PHE A 55 -10.28 15.11 2.52
N VAL A 56 -10.56 14.75 3.78
CA VAL A 56 -11.86 14.17 4.18
C VAL A 56 -13.03 15.15 3.92
N PRO A 57 -12.96 16.44 4.33
CA PRO A 57 -14.03 17.40 4.04
C PRO A 57 -14.23 17.66 2.55
N SER A 58 -13.16 17.62 1.75
CA SER A 58 -13.27 17.74 0.29
C SER A 58 -14.06 16.57 -0.31
N LEU A 59 -13.86 15.35 0.18
CA LEU A 59 -14.64 14.18 -0.25
C LEU A 59 -16.10 14.29 0.17
N GLU A 60 -16.38 14.80 1.37
CA GLU A 60 -17.75 15.05 1.84
C GLU A 60 -18.49 16.01 0.91
N HIS A 61 -17.90 17.15 0.57
CA HIS A 61 -18.52 18.11 -0.36
C HIS A 61 -18.77 17.52 -1.75
N ILE A 62 -17.84 16.70 -2.27
CA ILE A 62 -18.05 16.00 -3.55
C ILE A 62 -19.23 15.04 -3.45
N CYS A 63 -19.39 14.32 -2.34
CA CYS A 63 -20.51 13.40 -2.14
C CYS A 63 -21.84 14.14 -2.03
N GLU A 64 -21.86 15.31 -1.38
CA GLU A 64 -23.02 16.19 -1.28
C GLU A 64 -23.44 16.72 -2.66
N ASP A 65 -22.49 17.20 -3.47
CA ASP A 65 -22.74 17.70 -4.82
C ASP A 65 -23.26 16.59 -5.76
N LEU A 66 -22.82 15.35 -5.55
CA LEU A 66 -23.30 14.17 -6.27
C LEU A 66 -24.66 13.67 -5.75
N GLY A 67 -25.20 14.23 -4.66
CA GLY A 67 -26.47 13.84 -4.07
C GLY A 67 -26.46 12.42 -3.48
N LEU A 68 -25.29 11.94 -3.03
CA LEU A 68 -25.16 10.59 -2.47
C LEU A 68 -25.69 10.54 -1.04
N GLN A 69 -26.37 9.44 -0.71
CA GLN A 69 -26.75 9.15 0.67
C GLN A 69 -25.50 8.91 1.52
N ALA A 70 -25.50 9.37 2.77
CA ALA A 70 -24.35 9.26 3.68
C ALA A 70 -23.81 7.83 3.81
N ASP A 71 -24.69 6.83 3.84
CA ASP A 71 -24.31 5.41 3.91
C ASP A 71 -23.53 4.95 2.65
N VAL A 72 -23.97 5.41 1.48
CA VAL A 72 -23.33 5.08 0.19
C VAL A 72 -22.02 5.84 0.02
N ALA A 73 -22.01 7.12 0.40
CA ALA A 73 -20.83 7.98 0.39
C ALA A 73 -19.72 7.43 1.29
N GLY A 74 -20.07 6.99 2.50
CA GLY A 74 -19.16 6.36 3.45
C GLY A 74 -18.58 5.05 2.91
N ALA A 75 -19.44 4.18 2.38
CA ALA A 75 -19.03 2.87 1.87
C ALA A 75 -18.17 2.92 0.60
N THR A 76 -18.20 4.02 -0.17
CA THR A 76 -17.51 4.12 -1.46
C THR A 76 -16.46 5.21 -1.47
N PHE A 77 -16.86 6.48 -1.50
CA PHE A 77 -15.96 7.61 -1.68
C PHE A 77 -15.06 7.85 -0.48
N MET A 78 -15.59 7.78 0.74
CA MET A 78 -14.76 7.95 1.95
C MET A 78 -13.80 6.77 2.11
N ALA A 79 -14.27 5.53 1.93
CA ALA A 79 -13.44 4.34 1.99
C ALA A 79 -12.33 4.33 0.91
N ALA A 80 -12.67 4.66 -0.34
CA ALA A 80 -11.71 4.76 -1.44
C ALA A 80 -10.74 5.93 -1.23
N GLY A 81 -11.25 7.07 -0.76
CA GLY A 81 -10.46 8.24 -0.42
C GLY A 81 -9.41 7.94 0.62
N SER A 82 -9.79 7.34 1.76
CA SER A 82 -8.85 6.97 2.82
C SER A 82 -7.72 6.04 2.34
N SER A 83 -7.98 5.22 1.32
CA SER A 83 -6.98 4.29 0.75
C SER A 83 -6.11 4.94 -0.33
N ALA A 84 -6.49 6.10 -0.86
CA ALA A 84 -5.79 6.76 -1.97
C ALA A 84 -4.37 7.22 -1.62
N PRO A 85 -4.09 7.86 -0.45
CA PRO A 85 -2.73 8.24 -0.06
C PRO A 85 -1.78 7.04 -0.01
N GLU A 86 -2.26 5.93 0.55
CA GLU A 86 -1.48 4.69 0.69
C GLU A 86 -1.21 4.05 -0.66
N PHE A 87 -2.21 4.01 -1.53
CA PHE A 87 -2.05 3.59 -2.92
C PHE A 87 -0.99 4.44 -3.63
N MET A 88 -1.04 5.76 -3.48
CA MET A 88 -0.06 6.66 -4.09
C MET A 88 1.37 6.43 -3.56
N THR A 89 1.55 6.22 -2.25
CA THR A 89 2.87 5.87 -1.70
C THR A 89 3.40 4.53 -2.23
N SER A 90 2.52 3.56 -2.42
CA SER A 90 2.84 2.24 -2.97
C SER A 90 3.24 2.34 -4.45
N VAL A 91 2.50 3.12 -5.23
CA VAL A 91 2.79 3.41 -6.65
C VAL A 91 4.16 4.09 -6.78
N VAL A 92 4.42 5.14 -6.00
CA VAL A 92 5.72 5.81 -5.97
C VAL A 92 6.83 4.82 -5.55
N GLY A 93 6.59 3.98 -4.55
CA GLY A 93 7.54 2.95 -4.13
C GLY A 93 7.92 1.99 -5.25
N VAL A 94 6.96 1.56 -6.07
CA VAL A 94 7.20 0.62 -7.18
C VAL A 94 7.90 1.29 -8.35
N PHE A 95 7.52 2.52 -8.71
CA PHE A 95 8.14 3.23 -9.83
C PHE A 95 9.57 3.72 -9.52
N PHE A 96 9.87 4.06 -8.27
CA PHE A 96 11.20 4.53 -7.88
C PHE A 96 12.11 3.40 -7.38
N ALA A 97 11.57 2.33 -6.81
CA ALA A 97 12.36 1.15 -6.41
C ALA A 97 12.19 0.03 -7.45
N GLU A 98 12.89 0.14 -8.58
CA GLU A 98 12.94 -0.87 -9.67
C GLU A 98 13.44 -2.26 -9.17
N SER A 99 12.62 -3.01 -8.42
CA SER A 99 12.95 -4.34 -7.88
C SER A 99 11.75 -5.05 -7.25
N ASP A 100 11.85 -6.37 -7.05
CA ASP A 100 10.89 -7.22 -6.30
C ASP A 100 10.50 -6.70 -4.91
N VAL A 101 11.26 -5.74 -4.37
CA VAL A 101 10.99 -5.05 -3.10
C VAL A 101 9.72 -4.17 -3.19
N GLY A 102 9.41 -3.63 -4.37
CA GLY A 102 8.22 -2.80 -4.58
C GLY A 102 6.94 -3.58 -4.27
N VAL A 103 6.76 -4.75 -4.88
CA VAL A 103 5.56 -5.60 -4.71
C VAL A 103 5.40 -6.03 -3.25
N GLY A 104 6.48 -6.43 -2.57
CA GLY A 104 6.45 -6.78 -1.15
C GLY A 104 6.00 -5.63 -0.25
N THR A 105 6.33 -4.39 -0.62
CA THR A 105 5.90 -3.18 0.10
C THR A 105 4.40 -2.91 -0.09
N ILE A 106 3.88 -3.07 -1.31
CA ILE A 106 2.43 -2.92 -1.58
C ILE A 106 1.64 -3.92 -0.72
N VAL A 107 2.01 -5.21 -0.78
CA VAL A 107 1.30 -6.28 -0.08
C VAL A 107 1.41 -6.09 1.43
N GLY A 108 2.61 -5.78 1.92
CA GLY A 108 2.85 -5.53 3.35
C GLY A 108 2.03 -4.37 3.88
N SER A 109 1.93 -3.26 3.15
CA SER A 109 1.15 -2.09 3.55
C SER A 109 -0.35 -2.39 3.61
N ALA A 110 -0.89 -3.11 2.62
CA ALA A 110 -2.31 -3.48 2.60
C ALA A 110 -2.68 -4.42 3.76
N VAL A 111 -1.82 -5.40 4.06
CA VAL A 111 -2.02 -6.34 5.17
C VAL A 111 -1.90 -5.60 6.51
N PHE A 112 -0.93 -4.69 6.63
CA PHE A 112 -0.75 -3.87 7.82
C PHE A 112 -1.95 -2.96 8.08
N ASN A 113 -2.46 -2.26 7.07
CA ASN A 113 -3.62 -1.38 7.22
C ASN A 113 -4.82 -2.16 7.80
N ILE A 114 -5.18 -3.28 7.18
CA ILE A 114 -6.36 -4.07 7.61
C ILE A 114 -6.16 -4.66 9.01
N LEU A 115 -4.98 -5.19 9.35
CA LEU A 115 -4.74 -5.78 10.66
C LEU A 115 -4.60 -4.74 11.77
N PHE A 116 -3.78 -3.71 11.52
CA PHE A 116 -3.42 -2.71 12.52
C PHE A 116 -4.54 -1.70 12.74
N ILE A 117 -5.10 -1.11 11.67
CA ILE A 117 -6.16 -0.10 11.81
C ILE A 117 -7.41 -0.73 12.42
N ILE A 118 -7.88 -1.87 11.89
CA ILE A 118 -9.06 -2.55 12.44
C ILE A 118 -8.79 -3.01 13.87
N GLY A 119 -7.59 -3.52 14.16
CA GLY A 119 -7.20 -3.93 15.51
C GLY A 119 -7.23 -2.77 16.51
N VAL A 120 -6.64 -1.63 16.16
CA VAL A 120 -6.63 -0.42 16.97
C VAL A 120 -8.04 0.14 17.12
N CYS A 121 -8.79 0.30 16.02
CA CYS A 121 -10.18 0.74 16.05
C CYS A 121 -11.04 -0.18 16.94
N GLY A 122 -10.86 -1.50 16.87
CA GLY A 122 -11.58 -2.45 17.73
C GLY A 122 -11.25 -2.29 19.22
N VAL A 123 -9.99 -2.04 19.56
CA VAL A 123 -9.56 -1.80 20.95
C VAL A 123 -10.07 -0.45 21.48
N PHE A 124 -10.07 0.59 20.65
CA PHE A 124 -10.43 1.95 21.06
C PHE A 124 -11.91 2.33 20.80
N ALA A 125 -12.69 1.48 20.12
CA ALA A 125 -14.09 1.78 19.80
C ALA A 125 -14.95 2.06 21.05
N GLY A 126 -14.67 1.43 22.19
CA GLY A 126 -15.40 1.67 23.45
C GLY A 126 -16.91 1.32 23.38
N MET A 127 -17.37 0.73 22.29
CA MET A 127 -18.75 0.37 21.99
C MET A 127 -18.82 -1.02 21.38
N VAL A 128 -19.96 -1.71 21.54
CA VAL A 128 -20.18 -3.01 20.89
C VAL A 128 -20.41 -2.75 19.41
N VAL A 129 -19.41 -3.06 18.59
CA VAL A 129 -19.53 -3.05 17.14
C VAL A 129 -20.18 -4.37 16.71
N GLU A 130 -21.47 -4.32 16.36
CA GLU A 130 -22.17 -5.48 15.81
C GLU A 130 -21.72 -5.75 14.38
N LEU A 131 -20.64 -6.52 14.25
CA LEU A 131 -20.15 -7.02 12.96
C LEU A 131 -20.96 -8.25 12.56
N THR A 132 -21.75 -8.11 11.49
CA THR A 132 -22.40 -9.26 10.88
C THR A 132 -21.31 -10.23 10.39
N TRP A 133 -21.36 -11.49 10.83
CA TRP A 133 -20.35 -12.49 10.51
C TRP A 133 -20.22 -12.77 9.00
N TYR A 134 -21.33 -12.63 8.26
CA TYR A 134 -21.39 -12.96 6.83
C TYR A 134 -20.55 -12.00 5.95
N PRO A 135 -20.71 -10.66 6.01
CA PRO A 135 -19.82 -9.72 5.33
C PRO A 135 -18.35 -9.87 5.72
N LEU A 136 -18.06 -10.05 7.01
CA LEU A 136 -16.69 -10.10 7.51
C LEU A 136 -15.93 -11.33 6.97
N VAL A 137 -16.57 -12.50 6.98
CA VAL A 137 -15.99 -13.72 6.41
C VAL A 137 -15.84 -13.59 4.90
N ARG A 138 -16.84 -13.04 4.21
CA ARG A 138 -16.78 -12.79 2.76
C ARG A 138 -15.58 -11.92 2.39
N ASP A 139 -15.43 -10.77 3.05
CA ASP A 139 -14.40 -9.78 2.70
C ASP A 139 -12.99 -10.31 3.07
N THR A 140 -12.86 -11.03 4.20
CA THR A 140 -11.61 -11.71 4.58
C THR A 140 -11.23 -12.81 3.59
N LEU A 141 -12.20 -13.59 3.09
CA LEU A 141 -11.96 -14.64 2.09
C LEU A 141 -11.53 -14.06 0.74
N PHE A 142 -12.21 -13.01 0.26
CA PHE A 142 -11.80 -12.32 -0.97
C PHE A 142 -10.40 -11.74 -0.83
N TYR A 143 -10.09 -11.15 0.32
CA TYR A 143 -8.76 -10.62 0.59
C TYR A 143 -7.69 -11.72 0.59
N LEU A 144 -7.93 -12.84 1.30
CA LEU A 144 -7.01 -13.97 1.33
C LEU A 144 -6.82 -14.60 -0.05
N LEU A 145 -7.89 -14.70 -0.85
CA LEU A 145 -7.83 -15.19 -2.22
C LEU A 145 -7.03 -14.23 -3.11
N SER A 146 -7.16 -12.91 -2.93
CA SER A 146 -6.39 -11.92 -3.68
C SER A 146 -4.89 -12.00 -3.37
N VAL A 147 -4.52 -12.15 -2.09
CA VAL A 147 -3.12 -12.33 -1.67
C VAL A 147 -2.56 -13.65 -2.18
N LEU A 148 -3.36 -14.73 -2.17
CA LEU A 148 -2.96 -16.02 -2.71
C LEU A 148 -2.78 -15.99 -4.22
N ALA A 149 -3.71 -15.37 -4.96
CA ALA A 149 -3.60 -15.18 -6.40
C ALA A 149 -2.35 -14.38 -6.75
N LEU A 150 -2.09 -13.29 -6.02
CA LEU A 150 -0.87 -12.49 -6.18
C LEU A 150 0.40 -13.31 -5.88
N PHE A 151 0.39 -14.11 -4.81
CA PHE A 151 1.51 -15.00 -4.47
C PHE A 151 1.78 -16.04 -5.59
N LEU A 152 0.73 -16.61 -6.17
CA LEU A 152 0.84 -17.55 -7.30
C LEU A 152 1.38 -16.85 -8.56
N VAL A 153 0.92 -15.65 -8.88
CA VAL A 153 1.41 -14.85 -10.02
C VAL A 153 2.89 -14.49 -9.85
N ILE A 154 3.31 -14.08 -8.65
CA ILE A 154 4.71 -13.77 -8.35
C ILE A 154 5.58 -15.03 -8.47
N ARG A 155 5.04 -16.21 -8.14
CA ARG A 155 5.78 -17.48 -8.20
C ARG A 155 6.27 -17.81 -9.61
N ASP A 156 5.51 -17.46 -10.64
CA ASP A 156 5.87 -17.76 -12.04
C ASP A 156 6.87 -16.76 -12.65
N GLN A 157 7.26 -15.69 -11.93
CA GLN A 157 8.18 -14.62 -12.38
C GLN A 157 7.92 -14.06 -13.80
N SER A 158 6.75 -14.35 -14.37
CA SER A 158 6.34 -13.99 -15.72
C SER A 158 4.94 -13.39 -15.63
N VAL A 159 4.88 -12.06 -15.79
CA VAL A 159 3.62 -11.34 -15.93
C VAL A 159 3.36 -11.21 -17.43
N GLU A 160 2.81 -12.26 -18.03
CA GLU A 160 2.25 -12.13 -19.38
C GLU A 160 0.98 -11.30 -19.30
N TRP A 161 0.92 -10.21 -20.07
CA TRP A 161 -0.34 -9.52 -20.32
C TRP A 161 -1.25 -10.52 -21.03
N LEU A 162 -2.34 -10.94 -20.39
CA LEU A 162 -3.43 -11.62 -21.09
C LEU A 162 -4.10 -10.62 -22.04
N VAL A 163 -3.43 -10.39 -23.17
CA VAL A 163 -4.08 -9.90 -24.38
C VAL A 163 -4.95 -11.05 -24.83
N PHE A 164 -6.24 -11.01 -24.48
CA PHE A 164 -7.25 -11.81 -25.16
C PHE A 164 -7.20 -11.42 -26.65
N THR A 165 -6.42 -12.18 -27.42
CA THR A 165 -6.41 -12.10 -28.88
C THR A 165 -7.59 -12.94 -29.36
N GLU A 166 -8.27 -12.53 -30.42
CA GLU A 166 -9.45 -13.20 -31.00
C GLU A 166 -9.28 -14.71 -31.28
N ASP A 167 -8.05 -15.23 -31.26
CA ASP A 167 -7.72 -16.64 -31.42
C ASP A 167 -8.27 -17.55 -30.29
N ASP A 168 -8.44 -17.06 -29.05
CA ASP A 168 -9.01 -17.87 -27.95
C ASP A 168 -10.54 -18.01 -28.03
N LEU A 169 -11.21 -17.19 -28.83
CA LEU A 169 -12.65 -17.25 -29.07
C LEU A 169 -13.05 -18.31 -30.12
N SER A 170 -12.06 -18.89 -30.82
CA SER A 170 -12.25 -19.97 -31.81
C SER A 170 -12.13 -21.39 -31.22
N LYS A 171 -11.75 -21.50 -29.94
CA LYS A 171 -11.52 -22.77 -29.23
C LYS A 171 -12.58 -23.09 -28.16
N ILE A 172 -13.61 -22.25 -28.01
CA ILE A 172 -14.86 -22.55 -27.28
C ILE A 172 -15.95 -22.81 -28.31
#